data_AF-A0A202E1X5-F1
#
_entry.id   AF-A0A202E1X5-F1
#
_cell.length_a   1.000
_cell.length_b   1.000
_cell.length_c   1.000
_cell.angle_alpha   90.00
_cell.angle_beta   90.00
_cell.angle_gamma   90.00
#
_symmetry.space_group_name_H-M   'P 1'
#
loop_
_entity.id
_entity.type
_entity.pdbx_description
1 polymer ?
#
loop_
_entity_poly.entity_id
_entity_poly.type
_entity_poly.pdbx_seq_one_letter_code
_entity_poly.pdbx_strand_id
1 'polypeptide(L)' 'HIVRKNIKDDVEIVTETSDDNRSYHISSQKIKDELGFAPKYTIDDAVNELVNAFDAGNIEDSMNNPDYYNIKKMQQIDLQ' A
#
# COMPACT_ATOMS: atom_id res chain seq x y z
N HIS A 1 11.05 1.55 -8.14
CA HIS A 1 12.40 1.25 -7.61
C HIS A 1 12.34 0.48 -6.30
N ILE A 2 11.68 0.99 -5.25
CA ILE A 2 11.60 0.33 -3.92
C ILE A 2 10.90 -1.04 -3.99
N VAL A 3 9.75 -1.15 -4.65
CA VAL A 3 9.02 -2.42 -4.77
C VAL A 3 9.85 -3.48 -5.52
N ARG A 4 10.28 -3.19 -6.75
CA ARG A 4 11.13 -4.09 -7.56
C ARG A 4 12.38 -4.57 -6.80
N LYS A 5 13.03 -3.71 -6.02
CA LYS A 5 14.23 -4.06 -5.25
C LYS A 5 13.96 -5.15 -4.19
N ASN A 6 12.75 -5.17 -3.62
CA ASN A 6 12.41 -6.07 -2.51
C ASN A 6 11.64 -7.33 -2.98
N ILE A 7 11.37 -7.45 -4.29
CA ILE A 7 10.74 -8.64 -4.89
C ILE A 7 11.84 -9.45 -5.60
N LYS A 8 11.78 -10.78 -5.49
CA LYS A 8 12.80 -11.69 -6.06
C LYS A 8 12.68 -11.85 -7.58
N ASP A 9 11.49 -11.62 -8.12
CA ASP A 9 11.19 -11.77 -9.54
C ASP A 9 11.61 -10.55 -10.36
N ASP A 10 11.80 -10.77 -11.66
CA ASP A 10 12.02 -9.68 -12.60
C ASP A 10 10.69 -8.95 -12.87
N VAL A 11 10.48 -7.83 -12.18
CA VAL A 11 9.26 -7.03 -12.29
C VAL A 11 9.40 -6.01 -13.41
N GLU A 12 8.63 -6.16 -14.49
CA GLU A 12 8.55 -5.16 -15.56
C GLU A 12 8.01 -3.81 -15.04
N ILE A 13 8.55 -2.70 -15.54
CA ILE A 13 7.99 -1.36 -15.28
C ILE A 13 7.49 -0.83 -16.62
N VAL A 14 6.18 -0.67 -16.70
CA VAL A 14 5.48 -0.05 -17.82
C VAL A 14 5.09 1.37 -17.42
N THR A 15 5.34 2.34 -18.30
CA THR A 15 4.98 3.74 -18.09
C THR A 15 3.96 4.15 -19.14
N GLU A 16 2.78 4.58 -18.68
CA GLU A 16 1.68 5.04 -19.53
C GLU A 16 1.31 6.48 -19.15
N THR A 17 0.75 7.23 -20.11
CA THR A 17 0.23 8.57 -19.82
C THR A 17 -1.05 8.48 -19.02
N SER A 18 -1.16 9.26 -17.94
CA SER A 18 -2.39 9.39 -17.15
C SER A 18 -2.84 10.84 -17.12
N ASP A 19 -4.16 11.05 -17.09
CA ASP A 19 -4.81 12.33 -16.86
C ASP A 19 -4.94 12.68 -15.37
N ASP A 20 -4.61 11.71 -14.49
CA ASP A 20 -4.57 11.91 -13.05
C ASP A 20 -3.29 12.66 -12.64
N ASN A 21 -3.45 13.94 -12.35
CA ASN A 21 -2.36 14.82 -11.92
C ASN A 21 -2.14 14.84 -10.40
N ARG A 22 -2.79 13.94 -9.64
CA ARG A 22 -2.67 13.92 -8.18
C ARG A 22 -1.24 13.55 -7.76
N SER A 23 -0.55 14.51 -7.17
CA SER A 23 0.77 14.33 -6.55
C SER A 23 0.77 14.99 -5.17
N TYR A 24 0.62 14.17 -4.14
CA TYR A 24 0.59 14.62 -2.75
C TYR A 24 1.93 14.41 -2.08
N HIS A 25 2.35 15.39 -1.28
CA HIS A 25 3.47 15.27 -0.36
C HIS A 25 2.96 15.56 1.05
N ILE A 26 3.22 14.64 1.98
CA ILE A 26 2.85 14.79 3.39
C ILE A 26 4.09 15.14 4.21
N SER A 27 3.94 16.09 5.13
CA SER A 27 4.93 16.38 6.17
C SER A 27 4.41 15.89 7.52
N SER A 28 5.19 15.05 8.20
CA SER A 28 4.88 14.54 9.54
C SER A 28 5.40 15.44 10.67
N GLN A 29 5.94 16.62 10.36
CA GLN A 29 6.61 17.49 11.32
C GLN A 29 5.70 17.86 12.50
N LYS A 30 4.47 18.29 12.21
CA LYS A 30 3.49 18.67 13.26
C LYS A 30 3.17 17.51 14.21
N ILE A 31 3.02 16.29 13.68
CA ILE A 31 2.73 15.10 14.50
C ILE A 31 3.90 14.81 15.44
N LYS A 32 5.13 14.96 14.94
CA LYS A 32 6.33 14.80 15.76
C LYS A 32 6.43 15.85 16.85
N ASP A 33 6.13 17.11 16.54
CA ASP A 33 6.27 18.22 17.49
C ASP A 33 5.21 18.18 18.59
N GLU A 34 3.96 17.87 18.24
CA GLU A 34 2.83 17.89 19.17
C GLU A 34 2.71 16.59 19.98
N LEU A 35 3.01 15.44 19.36
CA LEU A 35 2.76 14.12 19.94
C LEU A 35 4.04 13.32 20.22
N GLY A 36 5.21 13.82 19.80
CA GLY A 36 6.47 13.08 19.90
C GLY A 36 6.53 11.82 19.02
N PHE A 37 5.56 11.63 18.13
CA PHE A 37 5.45 10.43 17.32
C PHE A 37 6.30 10.53 16.05
N ALA A 38 7.06 9.48 15.77
CA ALA A 38 7.78 9.31 14.52
C ALA A 38 7.69 7.85 14.05
N PRO A 39 7.60 7.60 12.73
CA PRO A 39 7.61 6.24 12.21
C PRO A 39 8.94 5.55 12.53
N LYS A 40 8.86 4.34 13.06
CA LYS A 40 10.02 3.49 13.34
C LYS A 40 10.47 2.69 12.12
N TYR A 41 9.52 2.32 11.26
CA TYR A 41 9.74 1.44 10.10
C TYR A 41 9.80 2.24 8.80
N THR A 42 10.55 1.71 7.85
CA THR A 42 10.77 2.29 6.53
C THR A 42 9.77 1.76 5.49
N ILE A 43 9.77 2.35 4.29
CA ILE A 43 8.97 1.83 3.18
C ILE A 43 9.49 0.45 2.74
N ASP A 44 10.80 0.21 2.74
CA ASP A 44 11.37 -1.12 2.44
C ASP A 44 10.87 -2.17 3.44
N ASP A 45 10.78 -1.85 4.75
CA ASP A 45 10.23 -2.77 5.76
C ASP A 45 8.78 -3.14 5.42
N ALA A 46 7.95 -2.14 5.11
CA ALA A 46 6.55 -2.36 4.75
C ALA A 46 6.39 -3.21 3.48
N VAL A 47 7.23 -3.01 2.46
CA VAL A 47 7.21 -3.85 1.25
C VAL A 47 7.58 -5.30 1.60
N ASN A 48 8.64 -5.52 2.40
CA ASN A 48 9.04 -6.87 2.80
C ASN A 48 7.98 -7.58 3.63
N GLU A 49 7.31 -6.87 4.55
CA GLU A 49 6.18 -7.43 5.32
C GLU A 49 5.04 -7.87 4.40
N LEU A 50 4.70 -7.08 3.38
CA LEU A 50 3.68 -7.47 2.40
C LEU A 50 4.11 -8.70 1.58
N VAL A 51 5.34 -8.72 1.06
CA VAL A 51 5.87 -9.88 0.32
C VAL A 51 5.80 -11.14 1.18
N ASN A 52 6.26 -11.08 2.42
CA ASN A 52 6.20 -12.21 3.35
C ASN A 52 4.76 -12.66 3.63
N ALA A 53 3.81 -11.72 3.74
CA ALA A 53 2.40 -12.06 3.95
C ALA A 53 1.77 -12.75 2.73
N PHE A 54 2.14 -12.34 1.51
CA PHE A 54 1.74 -13.02 0.28
C PHE A 54 2.37 -14.42 0.18
N ASP A 55 3.66 -14.55 0.43
CA ASP A 55 4.37 -15.83 0.42
C ASP A 55 3.81 -16.82 1.45
N ALA A 56 3.37 -16.31 2.61
CA ALA A 56 2.73 -17.11 3.66
C ALA A 56 1.25 -17.44 3.38
N GLY A 57 0.65 -16.90 2.32
CA GLY A 57 -0.77 -17.09 2.01
C GLY A 57 -1.74 -16.35 2.93
N ASN A 58 -1.28 -15.34 3.67
CA ASN A 58 -2.11 -14.59 4.61
C ASN A 58 -3.06 -13.60 3.92
N ILE A 59 -2.82 -13.30 2.64
CA ILE A 59 -3.63 -12.37 1.84
C ILE A 59 -4.34 -13.17 0.74
N GLU A 60 -5.53 -13.66 1.07
CA GLU A 60 -6.33 -14.52 0.20
C GLU A 60 -7.10 -13.72 -0.85
N ASP A 61 -7.07 -14.17 -2.11
CA ASP A 61 -7.85 -13.60 -3.23
C ASP A 61 -7.76 -12.06 -3.30
N SER A 62 -6.55 -11.53 -3.15
CA SER A 62 -6.27 -10.09 -2.98
C SER A 62 -6.84 -9.18 -4.07
N MET A 63 -7.08 -9.73 -5.26
CA MET A 63 -7.60 -9.01 -6.41
C MET A 63 -9.14 -8.93 -6.46
N ASN A 64 -9.84 -9.83 -5.76
CA ASN A 64 -11.31 -9.90 -5.83
C ASN A 64 -11.99 -9.77 -4.47
N ASN A 65 -11.31 -10.12 -3.38
CA ASN A 65 -11.88 -10.10 -2.04
C ASN A 65 -12.37 -8.68 -1.69
N PRO A 66 -13.69 -8.48 -1.44
CA PRO A 66 -14.27 -7.17 -1.17
C PRO A 66 -13.71 -6.50 0.08
N ASP A 67 -13.14 -7.25 1.03
CA ASP A 67 -12.53 -6.71 2.25
C ASP A 67 -11.34 -5.78 1.97
N TYR A 68 -10.72 -5.90 0.79
CA TYR A 68 -9.63 -5.02 0.35
C TYR A 68 -10.09 -3.82 -0.47
N TYR A 69 -11.40 -3.61 -0.64
CA TYR A 69 -11.97 -2.52 -1.43
C TYR A 69 -13.12 -1.83 -0.69
N ASN A 70 -12.90 -0.59 -0.23
CA ASN A 70 -13.89 0.17 0.55
C ASN A 70 -15.29 0.19 -0.10
N ILE A 71 -15.39 0.52 -1.39
CA ILE A 71 -16.69 0.61 -2.08
C ILE A 71 -17.36 -0.75 -2.23
N LYS A 72 -16.61 -1.79 -2.63
CA LYS A 72 -17.17 -3.16 -2.76
C LYS A 72 -17.65 -3.67 -1.41
N LYS A 73 -16.88 -3.41 -0.33
CA LYS A 73 -17.28 -3.78 1.02
C LYS A 73 -18.56 -3.08 1.44
N MET A 74 -18.64 -1.76 1.27
CA MET A 74 -19.82 -0.96 1.61
C MET A 74 -21.08 -1.46 0.90
N GLN A 75 -20.98 -1.79 -0.39
CA GLN A 75 -22.08 -2.36 -1.17
C GLN A 75 -22.50 -3.74 -0.66
N GLN A 76 -21.55 -4.57 -0.21
CA GLN A 76 -21.84 -5.91 0.33
C GLN A 76 -22.58 -5.86 1.67
N ILE A 77 -22.35 -4.81 2.48
CA ILE A 77 -22.95 -4.66 3.81
C ILE A 77 -24.04 -3.58 3.86
N ASP A 78 -24.60 -3.22 2.70
CA ASP A 78 -25.72 -2.29 2.55
C ASP A 78 -25.49 -0.91 3.18
N LEU A 79 -24.25 -0.41 3.12
CA LEU A 79 -23.92 0.95 3.57
C LEU A 79 -24.10 2.01 2.47
N GLN A 80 -24.04 1.62 1.18
CA GLN A 80 -24.32 2.45 -0.01
C GLN A 80 -24.70 1.60 -1.22
#